data_AF-R0A243-F1
#
_entry.id   AF-R0A243-F1
#
_cell.length_a   1.000
_cell.length_b   1.000
_cell.length_c   1.000
_cell.angle_alpha   90.00
_cell.angle_beta   90.00
_cell.angle_gamma   90.00
#
_symmetry.space_group_name_H-M   'P 1'
#
loop_
_entity.id
_entity.type
_entity.pdbx_description
1 polymer ?
#
loop_
_entity_poly.entity_id
_entity_poly.type
_entity_poly.pdbx_seq_one_letter_code
_entity_poly.pdbx_strand_id
1 'polypeptide(L)'
;MVTERSICLDGKTCTAVISDEPEALLAAKAAGRAVVGVESERTGIWELKGIPYVIPDIEDATDELLDLVIRRHLGLPWNICRTDRLLIRELTADDACHIPEEEYGPEEAIFRLRDTLELYCRNQYGFYEYGTWALVRRDDQVLVGLAGVSNPRLKREMEECLDSMGQSVPWLELGYHVFLPYRQRGYCAEAVAAIADYSHEVLGVRLCALIRRENQASRKVAEGLGMTCLMETDTQSSEGQLLYGESLV
;
A
#
# COMPACT_ATOMS: atom_id res chain seq x y z
N MET A 1 20.08 -23.87 -9.08
CA MET A 1 19.61 -23.40 -10.39
C MET A 1 19.76 -21.88 -10.42
N VAL A 2 20.30 -21.34 -11.50
CA VAL A 2 20.32 -19.88 -11.73
C VAL A 2 19.69 -19.59 -13.10
N THR A 3 18.76 -18.65 -13.17
CA THR A 3 18.13 -18.23 -14.43
C THR A 3 17.88 -16.73 -14.42
N GLU A 4 17.82 -16.15 -15.61
CA GLU A 4 17.56 -14.73 -15.79
C GLU A 4 16.28 -14.57 -16.60
N ARG A 5 15.37 -13.74 -16.11
CA ARG A 5 14.11 -13.42 -16.80
C ARG A 5 14.06 -11.93 -17.06
N SER A 6 13.72 -11.57 -18.29
CA SER A 6 13.66 -10.18 -18.73
C SER A 6 12.23 -9.80 -19.08
N ILE A 7 11.82 -8.61 -18.63
CA ILE A 7 10.51 -8.02 -18.91
C ILE A 7 10.70 -6.60 -19.45
N CYS A 8 9.67 -6.05 -20.09
CA CYS A 8 9.69 -4.68 -20.61
C CYS A 8 8.99 -3.74 -19.63
N LEU A 9 9.75 -2.85 -18.99
CA LEU A 9 9.25 -1.83 -18.07
C LEU A 9 9.43 -0.45 -18.68
N ASP A 10 8.32 0.27 -18.87
CA ASP A 10 8.31 1.63 -19.40
C ASP A 10 9.15 1.78 -20.69
N GLY A 11 9.11 0.75 -21.55
CA GLY A 11 9.86 0.69 -22.82
C GLY A 11 11.33 0.28 -22.71
N LYS A 12 11.81 -0.09 -21.52
CA LYS A 12 13.17 -0.60 -21.26
C LYS A 12 13.13 -2.07 -20.90
N THR A 13 14.06 -2.85 -21.45
CA THR A 13 14.26 -4.23 -21.02
C THR A 13 14.99 -4.23 -19.68
N CYS A 14 14.36 -4.83 -18.67
CA CYS A 14 14.93 -5.01 -17.34
C CYS A 14 14.98 -6.51 -17.02
N THR A 15 15.97 -6.92 -16.22
CA THR A 15 16.25 -8.33 -15.95
C THR A 15 16.34 -8.59 -14.45
N ALA A 16 15.70 -9.66 -14.01
CA ALA A 16 15.85 -10.22 -12.67
C ALA A 16 16.60 -11.56 -12.72
N VAL A 17 17.46 -11.79 -11.72
CA VAL A 17 18.10 -13.09 -11.48
C VAL A 17 17.23 -13.89 -10.51
N ILE A 18 16.88 -15.10 -10.89
CA ILE A 18 16.04 -16.00 -10.11
C ILE A 18 16.84 -17.27 -9.81
N SER A 19 16.93 -17.65 -8.55
CA SER A 19 17.82 -18.74 -8.13
C SER A 19 17.46 -19.30 -6.75
N ASP A 20 17.74 -20.57 -6.51
CA ASP A 20 17.73 -21.22 -5.20
C ASP A 20 19.13 -21.24 -4.53
N GLU A 21 20.16 -20.76 -5.24
CA GLU A 21 21.55 -20.65 -4.79
C GLU A 21 21.83 -19.28 -4.12
N PRO A 22 22.05 -19.21 -2.79
CA PRO A 22 22.26 -17.96 -2.07
C PRO A 22 23.47 -17.15 -2.56
N GLU A 23 24.58 -17.81 -2.88
CA GLU A 23 25.82 -17.14 -3.32
C GLU A 23 25.61 -16.42 -4.66
N ALA A 24 24.86 -17.03 -5.58
CA ALA A 24 24.54 -16.44 -6.87
C ALA A 24 23.65 -15.19 -6.71
N LEU A 25 22.64 -15.26 -5.84
CA LEU A 25 21.76 -14.13 -5.56
C LEU A 25 22.49 -12.98 -4.87
N LEU A 26 23.34 -13.28 -3.88
CA LEU A 26 24.14 -12.25 -3.19
C LEU A 26 25.14 -11.59 -4.14
N ALA A 27 25.79 -12.36 -5.02
CA ALA A 27 26.68 -11.80 -6.04
C ALA A 27 25.93 -10.91 -7.05
N ALA A 28 24.76 -11.34 -7.52
CA ALA A 28 23.90 -10.56 -8.41
C ALA A 28 23.42 -9.26 -7.75
N LYS A 29 22.99 -9.32 -6.49
CA LYS A 29 22.59 -8.16 -5.71
C LYS A 29 23.76 -7.18 -5.50
N ALA A 30 24.96 -7.69 -5.18
CA ALA A 30 26.16 -6.86 -5.06
C ALA A 30 26.56 -6.19 -6.39
N ALA A 31 26.24 -6.82 -7.52
CA ALA A 31 26.37 -6.24 -8.86
C ALA A 31 25.24 -5.27 -9.24
N GLY A 32 24.32 -4.95 -8.31
CA GLY A 32 23.21 -4.02 -8.54
C GLY A 32 22.07 -4.60 -9.38
N ARG A 33 21.90 -5.92 -9.40
CA ARG A 33 20.83 -6.61 -10.14
C ARG A 33 19.64 -6.90 -9.23
N ALA A 34 18.44 -6.88 -9.81
CA ALA A 34 17.23 -7.37 -9.14
C ALA A 34 17.32 -8.89 -8.96
N VAL A 35 16.87 -9.40 -7.82
CA VAL A 35 17.02 -10.80 -7.42
C VAL A 35 15.74 -11.34 -6.81
N VAL A 36 15.42 -12.60 -7.12
CA VAL A 36 14.32 -13.37 -6.51
C VAL A 36 14.87 -14.74 -6.10
N GLY A 37 14.70 -15.09 -4.84
CA GLY A 37 15.04 -16.41 -4.32
C GLY A 37 13.97 -17.43 -4.65
N VAL A 38 14.34 -18.69 -4.88
CA VAL A 38 13.39 -19.81 -4.99
C VAL A 38 13.62 -20.74 -3.82
N GLU A 39 12.55 -21.13 -3.13
CA GLU A 39 12.64 -22.14 -2.09
C GLU A 39 13.06 -23.48 -2.69
N SER A 40 13.85 -24.25 -1.95
CA SER A 40 14.15 -25.62 -2.34
C SER A 40 14.28 -26.50 -1.11
N GLU A 41 14.03 -27.80 -1.26
CA GLU A 41 14.27 -28.77 -0.17
C GLU A 41 15.75 -28.79 0.29
N ARG A 42 16.65 -28.24 -0.54
CA ARG A 42 18.11 -28.24 -0.31
C ARG A 42 18.60 -26.96 0.34
N THR A 43 17.85 -25.86 0.19
CA THR A 43 18.21 -24.53 0.68
C THR A 43 17.18 -24.15 1.73
N GLY A 44 17.55 -24.21 3.01
CA GLY A 44 16.66 -23.73 4.06
C GLY A 44 16.37 -22.24 3.88
N ILE A 45 15.14 -21.77 4.18
CA ILE A 45 14.75 -20.36 4.03
C ILE A 45 15.72 -19.37 4.71
N TRP A 46 16.37 -19.80 5.79
CA TRP A 46 17.39 -19.03 6.51
C TRP A 46 18.68 -18.77 5.71
N GLU A 47 18.96 -19.59 4.70
CA GLU A 47 20.12 -19.43 3.82
C GLU A 47 19.89 -18.32 2.79
N LEU A 48 18.62 -17.99 2.47
CA LEU A 48 18.24 -16.88 1.59
C LEU A 48 18.14 -15.53 2.34
N LYS A 49 18.73 -15.43 3.53
CA LYS A 49 18.72 -14.20 4.33
C LYS A 49 19.26 -13.01 3.53
N GLY A 50 18.48 -11.93 3.48
CA GLY A 50 18.85 -10.69 2.80
C GLY A 50 18.45 -10.64 1.33
N ILE A 51 17.82 -11.69 0.81
CA ILE A 51 17.10 -11.64 -0.47
C ILE A 51 15.70 -11.05 -0.20
N PRO A 52 15.28 -9.99 -0.92
CA PRO A 52 14.03 -9.30 -0.58
C PRO A 52 12.76 -10.12 -0.85
N TYR A 53 12.78 -10.95 -1.90
CA TYR A 53 11.65 -11.79 -2.31
C TYR A 53 12.10 -13.23 -2.47
N VAL A 54 11.33 -14.15 -1.90
CA VAL A 54 11.53 -15.59 -2.03
C VAL A 54 10.19 -16.21 -2.43
N ILE A 55 10.19 -17.02 -3.48
CA ILE A 55 9.00 -17.69 -4.01
C ILE A 55 9.08 -19.21 -3.82
N PRO A 56 7.94 -19.90 -3.67
CA PRO A 56 7.91 -21.35 -3.48
C PRO A 56 8.50 -22.13 -4.67
N ASP A 57 8.14 -21.76 -5.89
CA ASP A 57 8.61 -22.42 -7.12
C ASP A 57 9.00 -21.39 -8.20
N ILE A 58 9.80 -21.81 -9.18
CA ILE A 58 10.17 -20.97 -10.33
C ILE A 58 8.94 -20.54 -11.15
N GLU A 59 7.88 -21.34 -11.17
CA GLU A 59 6.63 -21.02 -11.85
C GLU A 59 5.92 -19.79 -11.24
N ASP A 60 6.17 -19.49 -9.97
CA ASP A 60 5.63 -18.31 -9.27
C ASP A 60 6.36 -17.01 -9.65
N ALA A 61 7.44 -17.08 -10.45
CA ALA A 61 8.15 -15.92 -10.97
C ALA A 61 7.36 -15.25 -12.10
N THR A 62 6.12 -14.86 -11.84
CA THR A 62 5.21 -14.24 -12.81
C THR A 62 5.74 -12.89 -13.31
N ASP A 63 5.26 -12.42 -14.47
CA ASP A 63 5.65 -11.10 -14.99
C ASP A 63 5.29 -9.96 -14.03
N GLU A 64 4.17 -10.09 -13.31
CA GLU A 64 3.71 -9.11 -12.33
C GLU A 64 4.63 -9.05 -11.11
N LEU A 65 5.01 -10.21 -10.55
CA LEU A 65 5.99 -10.24 -9.46
C LEU A 65 7.33 -9.66 -9.91
N LEU A 66 7.81 -10.02 -11.10
CA LEU A 66 9.07 -9.49 -11.61
C LEU A 66 9.00 -7.97 -11.85
N ASP A 67 7.86 -7.44 -12.29
CA ASP A 67 7.64 -5.99 -12.41
C ASP A 67 7.76 -5.33 -11.03
N LEU A 68 7.05 -5.84 -10.02
CA LEU A 68 7.13 -5.34 -8.64
C LEU A 68 8.58 -5.33 -8.11
N VAL A 69 9.25 -6.48 -8.20
CA VAL A 69 10.62 -6.66 -7.69
C VAL A 69 11.59 -5.71 -8.38
N ILE A 70 11.53 -5.62 -9.70
CA ILE A 70 12.43 -4.77 -10.48
C ILE A 70 12.14 -3.30 -10.22
N ARG A 71 10.87 -2.88 -10.18
CA ARG A 71 10.49 -1.49 -9.86
C ARG A 71 11.09 -1.06 -8.53
N ARG A 72 10.86 -1.85 -7.48
CA ARG A 72 11.38 -1.52 -6.14
C ARG A 72 12.90 -1.58 -6.07
N HIS A 73 13.54 -2.50 -6.78
CA HIS A 73 15.00 -2.53 -6.91
C HIS A 73 15.55 -1.26 -7.58
N LEU A 74 14.83 -0.71 -8.56
CA LEU A 74 15.20 0.52 -9.27
C LEU A 74 14.72 1.80 -8.58
N GLY A 75 14.03 1.71 -7.44
CA GLY A 75 13.42 2.85 -6.75
C GLY A 75 12.24 3.47 -7.51
N LEU A 76 11.62 2.72 -8.42
CA LEU A 76 10.41 3.11 -9.14
C LEU A 76 9.17 2.70 -8.33
N PRO A 77 8.09 3.50 -8.37
CA PRO A 77 6.88 3.18 -7.65
C PRO A 77 6.17 1.96 -8.24
N TRP A 78 5.61 1.12 -7.38
CA TRP A 78 4.63 0.11 -7.76
C TRP A 78 3.29 0.76 -8.14
N ASN A 79 2.65 0.24 -9.19
CA ASN A 79 1.31 0.66 -9.59
C ASN A 79 0.31 -0.27 -8.91
N ILE A 80 -0.44 0.26 -7.95
CA ILE A 80 -1.41 -0.50 -7.15
C ILE A 80 -2.61 -0.88 -8.00
N CYS A 81 -3.21 0.11 -8.66
CA CYS A 81 -4.31 -0.11 -9.59
C CYS A 81 -4.49 1.07 -10.54
N ARG A 82 -5.24 0.82 -11.61
CA ARG A 82 -5.67 1.82 -12.58
C ARG A 82 -7.18 1.81 -12.66
N THR A 83 -7.78 2.96 -12.45
CA THR A 83 -9.22 3.18 -12.60
C THR A 83 -9.48 3.98 -13.87
N ASP A 84 -10.73 4.35 -14.12
CA ASP A 84 -11.11 5.18 -15.26
C ASP A 84 -10.33 6.51 -15.29
N ARG A 85 -10.17 7.16 -14.14
CA ARG A 85 -9.61 8.53 -14.05
C ARG A 85 -8.33 8.63 -13.22
N LEU A 86 -8.00 7.62 -12.42
CA LEU A 86 -6.87 7.64 -11.50
C LEU A 86 -5.87 6.52 -11.80
N LEU A 87 -4.60 6.85 -11.62
CA LEU A 87 -3.53 5.90 -11.34
C LEU A 87 -3.27 5.96 -9.84
N ILE A 88 -3.42 4.82 -9.16
CA ILE A 88 -3.03 4.67 -7.75
C ILE A 88 -1.68 3.98 -7.74
N ARG A 89 -0.66 4.64 -7.18
CA ARG A 89 0.71 4.14 -7.14
C ARG A 89 1.41 4.51 -5.85
N GLU A 90 2.48 3.79 -5.53
CA GLU A 90 3.41 4.19 -4.48
C GLU A 90 3.86 5.65 -4.66
N LEU A 91 4.07 6.32 -3.54
CA LEU A 91 4.62 7.68 -3.52
C LEU A 91 6.06 7.66 -4.02
N THR A 92 6.48 8.82 -4.51
CA THR A 92 7.85 9.11 -4.92
C THR A 92 8.32 10.38 -4.23
N ALA A 93 9.62 10.55 -4.08
CA ALA A 93 10.19 11.73 -3.45
C ALA A 93 9.80 13.05 -4.17
N ASP A 94 9.43 12.98 -5.45
CA ASP A 94 8.95 14.12 -6.24
C ASP A 94 7.53 14.55 -5.86
N ASP A 95 6.69 13.66 -5.31
CA ASP A 95 5.32 13.99 -4.88
C ASP A 95 5.30 15.00 -3.72
N ALA A 96 6.39 15.06 -2.94
CA ALA A 96 6.49 15.91 -1.76
C ALA A 96 6.20 17.40 -2.04
N CYS A 97 6.63 17.91 -3.20
CA CYS A 97 6.41 19.32 -3.57
C CYS A 97 4.99 19.63 -4.06
N HIS A 98 4.15 18.60 -4.20
CA HIS A 98 2.77 18.69 -4.68
C HIS A 98 1.72 18.49 -3.58
N ILE A 99 2.15 18.18 -2.36
CA ILE A 99 1.28 17.97 -1.20
C ILE A 99 1.05 19.32 -0.48
N PRO A 100 -0.21 19.81 -0.40
CA PRO A 100 -0.52 21.14 0.16
C PRO A 100 -0.29 21.17 1.67
N GLU A 101 0.48 22.15 2.16
CA GLU A 101 0.79 22.28 3.59
C GLU A 101 -0.43 22.62 4.43
N GLU A 102 -1.36 23.43 3.89
CA GLU A 102 -2.52 23.96 4.61
C GLU A 102 -3.58 22.90 4.91
N GLU A 103 -3.52 21.74 4.24
CA GLU A 103 -4.50 20.67 4.39
C GLU A 103 -4.07 19.56 5.36
N TYR A 104 -2.84 19.62 5.88
CA TYR A 104 -2.25 18.57 6.69
C TYR A 104 -1.73 19.06 8.04
N GLY A 105 -1.76 18.17 9.04
CA GLY A 105 -1.22 18.42 10.35
C GLY A 105 0.29 18.16 10.42
N PRO A 106 0.87 18.33 11.62
CA PRO A 106 2.28 17.99 11.87
C PRO A 106 2.59 16.50 11.63
N GLU A 107 1.62 15.61 11.79
CA GLU A 107 1.81 14.16 11.66
C GLU A 107 2.09 13.74 10.21
N GLU A 108 1.49 14.43 9.24
CA GLU A 108 1.70 14.16 7.81
C GLU A 108 2.83 15.00 7.19
N ALA A 109 3.58 15.76 8.01
CA ALA A 109 4.75 16.50 7.56
C ALA A 109 5.83 15.61 6.92
N ILE A 110 5.87 14.33 7.31
CA ILE A 110 6.76 13.31 6.72
C ILE A 110 6.59 13.19 5.20
N PHE A 111 5.41 13.48 4.65
CA PHE A 111 5.14 13.37 3.22
C PHE A 111 5.56 14.62 2.43
N ARG A 112 5.89 15.75 3.09
CA ARG A 112 6.18 17.03 2.42
C ARG A 112 7.66 17.32 2.23
N LEU A 113 8.54 16.58 2.89
CA LEU A 113 9.98 16.71 2.70
C LEU A 113 10.47 15.54 1.87
N ARG A 114 11.24 15.84 0.82
CA ARG A 114 11.79 14.85 -0.11
C ARG A 114 12.49 13.71 0.63
N ASP A 115 13.41 14.04 1.53
CA ASP A 115 14.25 13.07 2.24
C ASP A 115 13.42 12.16 3.17
N THR A 116 12.41 12.72 3.84
CA THR A 116 11.57 11.95 4.76
C THR A 116 10.55 11.09 4.00
N LEU A 117 10.07 11.56 2.85
CA LEU A 117 9.21 10.77 1.97
C LEU A 117 9.99 9.63 1.31
N GLU A 118 11.24 9.86 0.90
CA GLU A 118 12.11 8.79 0.40
C GLU A 118 12.36 7.72 1.48
N LEU A 119 12.59 8.14 2.72
CA LEU A 119 12.71 7.23 3.87
C LEU A 119 11.42 6.46 4.13
N TYR A 120 10.25 7.12 4.02
CA TYR A 120 8.95 6.45 4.10
C TYR A 120 8.81 5.39 3.02
N CYS A 121 9.03 5.72 1.74
CA CYS A 121 8.87 4.79 0.63
C CYS A 121 9.77 3.56 0.79
N ARG A 122 11.02 3.76 1.21
CA ARG A 122 11.99 2.68 1.43
C ARG A 122 11.59 1.73 2.56
N ASN A 123 11.08 2.26 3.67
CA ASN A 123 10.81 1.46 4.86
C ASN A 123 9.37 0.92 4.92
N GLN A 124 8.40 1.71 4.45
CA GLN A 124 7.00 1.33 4.48
C GLN A 124 6.72 0.26 3.43
N TYR A 125 6.93 0.56 2.15
CA TYR A 125 6.54 -0.36 1.08
C TYR A 125 7.43 -1.59 1.05
N GLY A 126 8.75 -1.44 1.26
CA GLY A 126 9.68 -2.57 1.24
C GLY A 126 9.54 -3.55 2.41
N PHE A 127 8.81 -3.18 3.48
CA PHE A 127 8.58 -4.07 4.63
C PHE A 127 7.11 -4.50 4.75
N TYR A 128 6.19 -3.55 4.64
CA TYR A 128 4.76 -3.83 4.81
C TYR A 128 4.09 -4.22 3.50
N GLU A 129 4.68 -3.95 2.33
CA GLU A 129 4.06 -4.15 1.00
C GLU A 129 2.83 -3.25 0.74
N TYR A 130 2.38 -2.45 1.72
CA TYR A 130 1.30 -1.48 1.63
C TYR A 130 1.61 -0.18 2.37
N GLY A 131 0.81 0.85 2.12
CA GLY A 131 0.93 2.14 2.81
C GLY A 131 -0.01 3.18 2.23
N THR A 132 0.33 4.45 2.42
CA THR A 132 -0.30 5.59 1.76
C THR A 132 0.20 5.68 0.32
N TRP A 133 -0.69 5.81 -0.65
CA TRP A 133 -0.39 5.88 -2.07
C TRP A 133 -0.81 7.23 -2.67
N ALA A 134 -0.20 7.57 -3.79
CA ALA A 134 -0.55 8.74 -4.59
C ALA A 134 -1.79 8.47 -5.45
N LEU A 135 -2.74 9.40 -5.45
CA LEU A 135 -3.86 9.44 -6.38
C LEU A 135 -3.51 10.40 -7.52
N VAL A 136 -3.10 9.86 -8.67
CA VAL A 136 -2.67 10.66 -9.82
C VAL A 136 -3.75 10.65 -10.88
N ARG A 137 -4.25 11.83 -11.26
CA ARG A 137 -5.22 11.95 -12.35
C ARG A 137 -4.56 11.58 -13.68
N ARG A 138 -5.20 10.69 -14.43
CA ARG A 138 -4.62 10.12 -15.66
C ARG A 138 -4.45 11.13 -16.79
N ASP A 139 -5.39 12.06 -16.92
CA ASP A 139 -5.45 12.97 -18.08
C ASP A 139 -4.27 13.94 -18.14
N ASP A 140 -3.76 14.38 -16.99
CA ASP A 140 -2.72 15.42 -16.89
C ASP A 140 -1.65 15.12 -15.84
N GLN A 141 -1.65 13.92 -15.26
CA GLN A 141 -0.65 13.44 -14.30
C GLN A 141 -0.57 14.28 -13.01
N VAL A 142 -1.65 14.99 -12.67
CA VAL A 142 -1.71 15.79 -11.45
C VAL A 142 -1.98 14.91 -10.23
N LEU A 143 -1.21 15.10 -9.17
CA LEU A 143 -1.49 14.52 -7.85
C LEU A 143 -2.77 15.18 -7.28
N VAL A 144 -3.84 14.41 -7.15
CA VAL A 144 -5.14 14.91 -6.68
C VAL A 144 -5.45 14.58 -5.24
N GLY A 145 -4.66 13.70 -4.62
CA GLY A 145 -4.84 13.31 -3.23
C GLY A 145 -3.94 12.14 -2.85
N LEU A 146 -4.10 11.69 -1.62
CA LEU A 146 -3.45 10.53 -1.04
C LEU A 146 -4.52 9.56 -0.53
N ALA A 147 -4.31 8.27 -0.69
CA ALA A 147 -5.15 7.26 -0.04
C ALA A 147 -4.39 5.95 0.09
N GLY A 148 -4.77 5.10 1.04
CA GLY A 148 -4.16 3.81 1.22
C GLY A 148 -4.55 3.18 2.54
N VAL A 149 -3.72 2.25 2.98
CA VAL A 149 -4.00 1.44 4.18
C VAL A 149 -2.81 1.44 5.12
N SER A 150 -3.09 1.35 6.42
CA SER A 150 -2.06 1.29 7.46
C SER A 150 -2.49 0.36 8.59
N ASN A 151 -1.53 -0.08 9.41
CA ASN A 151 -1.87 -0.80 10.63
C ASN A 151 -2.73 0.10 11.53
N PRO A 152 -3.92 -0.36 11.98
CA PRO A 152 -4.80 0.45 12.80
C PRO A 152 -4.09 0.87 14.10
N ARG A 153 -4.20 2.16 14.46
CA ARG A 153 -3.70 2.67 15.75
C ARG A 153 -4.88 2.96 16.66
N LEU A 154 -5.48 1.90 17.16
CA LEU A 154 -6.77 1.96 17.87
C LEU A 154 -6.58 1.92 19.39
N LYS A 155 -7.60 2.41 20.11
CA LYS A 155 -7.70 2.15 21.55
C LYS A 155 -7.97 0.65 21.76
N ARG A 156 -7.52 0.09 22.88
CA ARG A 156 -7.68 -1.34 23.19
C ARG A 156 -9.12 -1.87 23.02
N GLU A 157 -10.12 -1.12 23.46
CA GLU A 157 -11.54 -1.51 23.33
C GLU A 157 -12.01 -1.62 21.87
N MET A 158 -11.45 -0.81 20.98
CA MET A 158 -11.71 -0.85 19.53
C MET A 158 -10.98 -2.03 18.87
N GLU A 159 -9.76 -2.34 19.30
CA GLU A 159 -9.03 -3.54 18.87
C GLU A 159 -9.81 -4.81 19.27
N GLU A 160 -10.23 -4.90 20.54
CA GLU A 160 -11.06 -6.00 21.04
C GLU A 160 -12.39 -6.10 20.26
N CYS A 161 -12.97 -4.97 19.84
CA CYS A 161 -14.15 -4.95 18.98
C CYS A 161 -13.87 -5.58 17.61
N LEU A 162 -12.77 -5.23 16.94
CA LEU A 162 -12.39 -5.81 15.64
C LEU A 162 -12.04 -7.30 15.76
N ASP A 163 -11.31 -7.69 16.81
CA ASP A 163 -10.96 -9.09 17.07
C ASP A 163 -12.22 -9.96 17.27
N SER A 164 -13.25 -9.40 17.92
CA SER A 164 -14.53 -10.08 18.13
C SER A 164 -15.35 -10.31 16.86
N MET A 165 -15.03 -9.59 15.77
CA MET A 165 -15.73 -9.71 14.49
C MET A 165 -15.42 -11.02 13.75
N GLY A 166 -14.55 -11.87 14.30
CA GLY A 166 -14.41 -13.28 13.91
C GLY A 166 -13.94 -13.48 12.48
N GLN A 167 -12.64 -13.61 12.28
CA GLN A 167 -11.98 -14.22 11.12
C GLN A 167 -10.46 -14.18 11.40
N SER A 168 -9.70 -15.16 10.92
CA SER A 168 -8.23 -15.16 11.04
C SER A 168 -7.56 -14.20 10.04
N VAL A 169 -8.30 -13.20 9.55
CA VAL A 169 -7.87 -12.26 8.53
C VAL A 169 -7.50 -10.94 9.22
N PRO A 170 -6.31 -10.38 8.98
CA PRO A 170 -5.88 -9.15 9.64
C PRO A 170 -6.68 -7.94 9.15
N TRP A 171 -6.75 -6.91 10.01
CA TRP A 171 -7.38 -5.63 9.70
C TRP A 171 -6.34 -4.57 9.34
N LEU A 172 -6.63 -3.79 8.30
CA LEU A 172 -5.94 -2.53 8.02
C LEU A 172 -6.92 -1.35 8.07
N GLU A 173 -6.41 -0.20 8.49
CA GLU A 173 -7.14 1.06 8.51
C GLU A 173 -7.03 1.77 7.17
N LEU A 174 -8.17 2.01 6.53
CA LEU A 174 -8.31 2.79 5.31
C LEU A 174 -8.26 4.30 5.62
N GLY A 175 -7.29 4.99 5.02
CA GLY A 175 -7.14 6.43 5.09
C GLY A 175 -7.18 7.07 3.69
N TYR A 176 -7.77 8.26 3.58
CA TYR A 176 -7.82 9.01 2.32
C TYR A 176 -7.97 10.51 2.53
N HIS A 177 -7.44 11.26 1.59
CA HIS A 177 -7.52 12.71 1.53
C HIS A 177 -7.39 13.20 0.09
N VAL A 178 -8.49 13.71 -0.46
CA VAL A 178 -8.49 14.39 -1.78
C VAL A 178 -8.27 15.87 -1.55
N PHE A 179 -7.28 16.47 -2.21
CA PHE A 179 -6.93 17.88 -2.03
C PHE A 179 -8.10 18.80 -2.41
N LEU A 180 -8.23 19.92 -1.73
CA LEU A 180 -9.36 20.87 -1.82
C LEU A 180 -9.78 21.19 -3.28
N PRO A 181 -8.87 21.50 -4.22
CA PRO A 181 -9.25 21.84 -5.60
C PRO A 181 -9.93 20.69 -6.38
N TYR A 182 -9.76 19.45 -5.92
CA TYR A 182 -10.19 18.24 -6.61
C TYR A 182 -11.34 17.49 -5.92
N ARG A 183 -11.81 18.00 -4.78
CA ARG A 183 -12.98 17.44 -4.07
C ARG A 183 -14.27 17.59 -4.91
N GLN A 184 -15.30 16.82 -4.54
CA GLN A 184 -16.62 16.82 -5.17
C GLN A 184 -16.64 16.37 -6.65
N ARG A 185 -15.58 15.71 -7.12
CA ARG A 185 -15.49 15.15 -8.49
C ARG A 185 -15.61 13.62 -8.53
N GLY A 186 -15.85 12.98 -7.38
CA GLY A 186 -15.96 11.54 -7.24
C GLY A 186 -14.64 10.76 -7.09
N TYR A 187 -13.49 11.44 -7.07
CA TYR A 187 -12.19 10.77 -6.94
C TYR A 187 -12.03 9.95 -5.66
N CYS A 188 -12.58 10.43 -4.54
CA CYS A 188 -12.49 9.70 -3.28
C CYS A 188 -13.17 8.32 -3.39
N ALA A 189 -14.44 8.29 -3.78
CA ALA A 189 -15.22 7.05 -3.93
C ALA A 189 -14.57 6.07 -4.93
N GLU A 190 -14.09 6.58 -6.07
CA GLU A 190 -13.38 5.78 -7.06
C GLU A 190 -12.09 5.18 -6.51
N ALA A 191 -11.28 5.98 -5.81
CA ALA A 191 -10.03 5.52 -5.24
C ALA A 191 -10.24 4.49 -4.13
N VAL A 192 -11.16 4.76 -3.20
CA VAL A 192 -11.37 3.87 -2.06
C VAL A 192 -11.99 2.53 -2.47
N ALA A 193 -12.82 2.48 -3.52
CA ALA A 193 -13.35 1.23 -4.05
C ALA A 193 -12.22 0.38 -4.64
N ALA A 194 -11.37 0.97 -5.48
CA ALA A 194 -10.24 0.25 -6.06
C ALA A 194 -9.19 -0.19 -5.01
N ILE A 195 -9.03 0.59 -3.94
CA ILE A 195 -8.18 0.22 -2.80
C ILE A 195 -8.81 -0.92 -1.98
N ALA A 196 -10.13 -0.93 -1.80
CA ALA A 196 -10.83 -2.03 -1.14
C ALA A 196 -10.63 -3.34 -1.90
N ASP A 197 -10.87 -3.33 -3.21
CA ASP A 197 -10.65 -4.50 -4.08
C ASP A 197 -9.19 -5.01 -3.96
N TYR A 198 -8.20 -4.11 -4.05
CA TYR A 198 -6.79 -4.48 -3.90
C TYR A 198 -6.48 -5.04 -2.51
N SER A 199 -7.08 -4.49 -1.46
CA SER A 199 -6.87 -4.94 -0.07
C SER A 199 -7.41 -6.35 0.13
N HIS A 200 -8.53 -6.68 -0.50
CA HIS A 200 -9.14 -8.02 -0.43
C HIS A 200 -8.40 -9.04 -1.30
N GLU A 201 -8.13 -8.70 -2.56
CA GLU A 201 -7.60 -9.65 -3.54
C GLU A 201 -6.09 -9.85 -3.45
N VAL A 202 -5.33 -8.80 -3.13
CA VAL A 202 -3.86 -8.83 -3.15
C VAL A 202 -3.29 -8.89 -1.74
N LEU A 203 -3.77 -8.04 -0.84
CA LEU A 203 -3.25 -8.01 0.55
C LEU A 203 -3.90 -9.07 1.44
N GLY A 204 -5.07 -9.58 1.07
CA GLY A 204 -5.82 -10.55 1.86
C GLY A 204 -6.19 -10.02 3.25
N VAL A 205 -6.58 -8.75 3.35
CA VAL A 205 -6.93 -8.08 4.61
C VAL A 205 -8.37 -7.57 4.61
N ARG A 206 -8.92 -7.31 5.79
CA ARG A 206 -10.17 -6.56 5.95
C ARG A 206 -9.89 -5.10 6.22
N LEU A 207 -10.88 -4.24 5.92
CA LEU A 207 -10.75 -2.80 6.12
C LEU A 207 -11.61 -2.27 7.25
N CYS A 208 -10.98 -1.48 8.12
CA CYS A 208 -11.65 -0.60 9.08
C CYS A 208 -11.32 0.87 8.78
N ALA A 209 -12.04 1.80 9.40
CA ALA A 209 -11.74 3.23 9.33
C ALA A 209 -12.09 3.91 10.65
N LEU A 210 -11.18 4.73 11.17
CA LEU A 210 -11.43 5.56 12.35
C LEU A 210 -11.80 6.98 11.92
N ILE A 211 -13.06 7.36 12.11
CA ILE A 211 -13.61 8.59 11.53
C ILE A 211 -14.14 9.49 12.64
N ARG A 212 -13.76 10.78 12.63
CA ARG A 212 -14.34 11.77 13.56
C ARG A 212 -15.86 11.84 13.36
N ARG A 213 -16.63 11.87 14.46
CA ARG A 213 -18.11 11.87 14.46
C ARG A 213 -18.72 12.92 13.52
N GLU A 214 -18.14 14.10 13.50
CA GLU A 214 -18.57 15.26 12.72
C GLU A 214 -18.20 15.19 11.23
N ASN A 215 -17.28 14.29 10.83
CA ASN A 215 -16.85 14.15 9.45
C ASN A 215 -17.87 13.34 8.63
N GLN A 216 -18.99 13.98 8.30
CA GLN A 216 -20.08 13.39 7.52
C GLN A 216 -19.65 12.91 6.13
N ALA A 217 -18.65 13.56 5.52
CA ALA A 217 -18.16 13.17 4.22
C ALA A 217 -17.49 11.80 4.26
N SER A 218 -16.56 11.59 5.21
CA SER A 218 -15.86 10.30 5.34
C SER A 218 -16.78 9.17 5.80
N ARG A 219 -17.76 9.48 6.66
CA ARG A 219 -18.78 8.50 7.07
C ARG A 219 -19.57 7.96 5.89
N LYS A 220 -20.05 8.84 5.01
CA LYS A 220 -20.76 8.44 3.78
C LYS A 220 -19.90 7.61 2.84
N VAL A 221 -18.60 7.86 2.79
CA VAL A 221 -17.67 7.05 1.98
C VAL A 221 -17.52 5.66 2.58
N ALA A 222 -17.31 5.53 3.89
CA ALA A 222 -17.23 4.24 4.57
C ALA A 222 -18.54 3.43 4.41
N GLU A 223 -19.69 4.07 4.63
CA GLU A 223 -21.01 3.46 4.42
C GLU A 223 -21.23 3.05 2.95
N GLY A 224 -20.74 3.85 2.00
CA GLY A 224 -20.79 3.56 0.57
C GLY A 224 -19.93 2.35 0.15
N LEU A 225 -18.89 2.02 0.93
CA LEU A 225 -18.11 0.79 0.79
C LEU A 225 -18.76 -0.41 1.49
N GLY A 226 -19.93 -0.24 2.12
CA GLY A 226 -20.59 -1.30 2.89
C GLY A 226 -20.05 -1.49 4.31
N MET A 227 -19.22 -0.57 4.81
CA MET A 227 -18.80 -0.60 6.22
C MET A 227 -19.93 -0.15 7.14
N THR A 228 -19.97 -0.73 8.34
CA THR A 228 -20.91 -0.33 9.40
C THR A 228 -20.16 0.30 10.57
N CYS A 229 -20.83 1.20 11.28
CA CYS A 229 -20.29 1.75 12.52
C CYS A 229 -20.36 0.67 13.61
N LEU A 230 -19.20 0.17 14.04
CA LEU A 230 -19.06 -0.91 15.01
C LEU A 230 -19.00 -0.39 16.44
N MET A 231 -18.32 0.73 16.64
CA MET A 231 -18.11 1.33 17.96
C MET A 231 -17.99 2.85 17.86
N GLU A 232 -18.36 3.54 18.94
CA GLU A 232 -18.28 4.98 19.08
C GLU A 232 -17.61 5.33 20.41
N THR A 233 -16.58 6.18 20.38
CA THR A 233 -15.91 6.69 21.59
C THR A 233 -16.47 8.05 22.01
N ASP A 234 -16.31 8.35 23.30
CA ASP A 234 -16.53 9.67 23.89
C ASP A 234 -17.85 10.31 23.43
N THR A 235 -18.97 9.63 23.75
CA THR A 235 -20.36 10.02 23.41
C THR A 235 -20.77 11.39 23.95
N GLN A 236 -19.96 11.99 24.83
CA GLN A 236 -20.20 13.29 25.44
C GLN A 236 -19.26 14.42 24.95
N SER A 237 -18.27 14.15 24.10
CA SER A 237 -17.35 15.18 23.58
C SER A 237 -17.53 15.39 22.07
N SER A 238 -17.22 16.58 21.55
CA SER A 238 -17.16 16.82 20.10
C SER A 238 -16.00 16.10 19.41
N GLU A 239 -15.07 15.52 20.18
CA GLU A 239 -13.89 14.81 19.68
C GLU A 239 -14.12 13.31 19.47
N GLY A 240 -15.34 12.83 19.70
CA GLY A 240 -15.66 11.41 19.55
C GLY A 240 -15.34 10.86 18.16
N GLN A 241 -14.80 9.64 18.13
CA GLN A 241 -14.44 8.92 16.92
C GLN A 241 -15.35 7.70 16.76
N LEU A 242 -15.63 7.37 15.51
CA LEU A 242 -16.44 6.24 15.09
C LEU A 242 -15.51 5.22 14.44
N LEU A 243 -15.51 4.00 14.96
CA LEU A 243 -14.86 2.87 14.31
C LEU A 243 -15.85 2.27 13.32
N TYR A 244 -15.54 2.39 12.04
CA TYR A 244 -16.21 1.66 10.97
C TYR A 244 -15.43 0.40 10.63
N GLY A 245 -16.14 -0.66 10.25
CA GLY A 245 -15.51 -1.88 9.73
C GLY A 245 -16.42 -2.61 8.76
N GLU A 246 -15.81 -3.39 7.87
CA GLU A 246 -16.53 -4.25 6.92
C GLU A 246 -17.36 -5.31 7.66
N SER A 247 -18.60 -5.51 7.22
CA SER A 247 -19.46 -6.54 7.77
C SER A 247 -19.06 -7.93 7.29
N LEU A 248 -19.50 -8.96 8.03
CA LEU A 248 -19.40 -10.35 7.61
C LEU A 248 -20.38 -10.56 6.46
N VAL A 249 -19.88 -10.77 5.24
CA VAL A 249 -20.66 -11.43 4.18
C VAL A 249 -20.54 -12.93 4.35
#